data_AF-A0A0H4QI57-F1
#
_entry.id   AF-A0A0H4QI57-F1
#
_cell.length_a   1.000
_cell.length_b   1.000
_cell.length_c   1.000
_cell.angle_alpha   90.00
_cell.angle_beta   90.00
_cell.angle_gamma   90.00
#
_symmetry.space_group_name_H-M   'P 1'
#
loop_
_entity.id
_entity.type
_entity.pdbx_description
1 polymer ?
#
loop_
_entity_poly.entity_id
_entity_poly.type
_entity_poly.pdbx_seq_one_letter_code
_entity_poly.pdbx_strand_id
1 'polypeptide(L)'
;MKITMNEFKDRIENGDFNQTSLDVSKDDLLQEDLWSINKASEQLKKDLDAGKLSQVMIHVVDAEFPIDFYLESDIINLPFDDAKKVIHFFEDNQEVETKVYLSTRCDELNASKFHIDHISDGDVTEAQAKNAMAIMRGNYETSLENMNKKDEAEKEAK
;
A
#
# COMPACT_ATOMS: atom_id res chain seq x y z
N MET A 1 -17.35 -1.68 -2.19
CA MET A 1 -17.77 -3.01 -2.67
C MET A 1 -18.00 -3.84 -1.43
N LYS A 2 -19.06 -4.65 -1.37
CA LYS A 2 -19.22 -5.61 -0.27
C LYS A 2 -18.68 -6.96 -0.65
N ILE A 3 -17.99 -7.60 0.27
CA ILE A 3 -17.41 -8.93 0.09
C ILE A 3 -17.41 -9.66 1.42
N THR A 4 -17.54 -10.98 1.38
CA THR A 4 -17.34 -11.82 2.58
C THR A 4 -15.86 -12.14 2.76
N MET A 5 -15.43 -12.44 3.99
CA MET A 5 -14.04 -12.85 4.25
C MET A 5 -13.61 -14.07 3.41
N ASN A 6 -14.50 -15.06 3.26
CA ASN A 6 -14.23 -16.26 2.46
C ASN A 6 -14.03 -15.91 0.99
N GLU A 7 -14.90 -15.07 0.43
CA GLU A 7 -14.78 -14.64 -0.96
C GLU A 7 -13.54 -13.77 -1.18
N PHE A 8 -13.22 -12.89 -0.25
CA PHE A 8 -11.98 -12.10 -0.29
C PHE A 8 -10.77 -13.02 -0.32
N LYS A 9 -10.67 -13.95 0.64
CA LYS A 9 -9.59 -14.94 0.72
C LYS A 9 -9.47 -15.75 -0.57
N ASP A 10 -10.58 -16.29 -1.07
CA ASP A 10 -10.58 -17.11 -2.27
C ASP A 10 -10.12 -16.31 -3.49
N ARG A 11 -10.52 -15.04 -3.61
CA ARG A 11 -10.05 -14.16 -4.69
C ARG A 11 -8.56 -13.87 -4.58
N ILE A 12 -8.04 -13.59 -3.38
CA ILE A 12 -6.60 -13.36 -3.18
C ILE A 12 -5.79 -14.64 -3.46
N GLU A 13 -6.20 -15.79 -2.92
CA GLU A 13 -5.50 -17.07 -3.10
C GLU A 13 -5.47 -17.55 -4.56
N ASN A 14 -6.53 -17.24 -5.32
CA ASN A 14 -6.62 -17.60 -6.74
C ASN A 14 -6.07 -16.51 -7.68
N GLY A 15 -5.61 -15.37 -7.15
CA GLY A 15 -5.15 -14.24 -7.97
C GLY A 15 -6.27 -13.55 -8.76
N ASP A 16 -7.53 -13.66 -8.31
CA ASP A 16 -8.70 -13.00 -8.91
C ASP A 16 -8.84 -11.55 -8.41
N PHE A 17 -7.80 -10.76 -8.67
CA PHE A 17 -7.78 -9.32 -8.43
C PHE A 17 -7.00 -8.62 -9.55
N ASN A 18 -7.30 -7.35 -9.77
CA ASN A 18 -6.58 -6.55 -10.76
C ASN A 18 -5.32 -5.96 -10.13
N GLN A 19 -4.17 -6.21 -10.75
CA GLN A 19 -2.90 -5.62 -10.35
C GLN A 19 -2.36 -4.74 -11.47
N THR A 20 -2.02 -3.50 -11.12
CA THR A 20 -1.40 -2.55 -12.05
C THR A 20 -0.19 -1.90 -11.39
N SER A 21 0.69 -1.31 -12.19
CA SER A 21 1.84 -0.55 -11.67
C SER A 21 1.96 0.81 -12.35
N LEU A 22 2.57 1.75 -11.63
CA LEU A 22 3.02 3.03 -12.13
C LEU A 22 4.33 3.42 -11.46
N ASP A 23 5.12 4.22 -12.18
CA ASP A 23 6.41 4.72 -11.70
C ASP A 23 6.27 6.19 -11.31
N VAL A 24 6.74 6.55 -10.11
CA VAL A 24 6.83 7.94 -9.65
C VAL A 24 8.29 8.32 -9.48
N SER A 25 8.65 9.56 -9.82
CA SER A 25 9.99 10.05 -9.51
C SER A 25 10.10 10.39 -8.02
N LYS A 26 11.31 10.30 -7.48
CA LYS A 26 11.66 10.78 -6.15
C LYS A 26 11.36 12.26 -6.02
N ASP A 27 11.62 13.06 -7.06
CA ASP A 27 11.32 14.48 -7.05
C ASP A 27 9.82 14.74 -6.89
N ASP A 28 8.97 14.04 -7.64
CA ASP A 28 7.51 14.14 -7.51
C ASP A 28 7.04 13.71 -6.10
N LEU A 29 7.62 12.62 -5.58
CA LEU A 29 7.33 12.13 -4.22
C LEU A 29 7.70 13.19 -3.15
N LEU A 30 8.89 13.78 -3.25
CA LEU A 30 9.38 14.76 -2.28
C LEU A 30 8.67 16.12 -2.40
N GLN A 31 8.18 16.46 -3.59
CA GLN A 31 7.32 17.62 -3.83
C GLN A 31 5.85 17.37 -3.50
N GLU A 32 5.51 16.15 -3.07
CA GLU A 32 4.16 15.71 -2.74
C GLU A 32 3.17 15.88 -3.90
N ASP A 33 3.61 15.63 -5.14
CA ASP A 33 2.73 15.65 -6.30
C ASP A 33 1.75 14.48 -6.25
N LEU A 34 0.46 14.80 -6.22
CA LEU A 34 -0.63 13.85 -6.06
C LEU A 34 -0.95 13.03 -7.31
N TRP A 35 -0.31 13.30 -8.47
CA TRP A 35 -0.66 12.66 -9.74
C TRP A 35 -0.67 11.12 -9.65
N SER A 36 0.30 10.55 -8.94
CA SER A 36 0.47 9.09 -8.79
C SER A 36 -0.66 8.49 -7.96
N ILE A 37 -0.98 9.10 -6.83
CA ILE A 37 -2.09 8.70 -5.96
C ILE A 37 -3.44 8.88 -6.65
N ASN A 38 -3.65 9.98 -7.38
CA ASN A 38 -4.89 10.22 -8.09
C ASN A 38 -5.11 9.16 -9.18
N LYS A 39 -4.08 8.86 -9.97
CA LYS A 39 -4.14 7.81 -11.00
C LYS A 39 -4.38 6.42 -10.40
N ALA A 40 -3.73 6.12 -9.27
CA ALA A 40 -3.98 4.87 -8.54
C ALA A 40 -5.43 4.81 -8.02
N SER A 41 -5.93 5.89 -7.44
CA SER A 41 -7.29 6.00 -6.90
C SER A 41 -8.36 5.85 -7.98
N GLU A 42 -8.15 6.44 -9.16
CA GLU A 42 -9.02 6.28 -10.32
C GLU A 42 -9.08 4.82 -10.80
N GLN A 43 -7.93 4.14 -10.84
CA GLN A 43 -7.84 2.73 -11.23
C GLN A 43 -8.53 1.82 -10.20
N LEU A 44 -8.30 2.05 -8.91
CA LEU A 44 -9.00 1.38 -7.82
C LEU A 44 -10.50 1.54 -7.91
N LYS A 45 -10.98 2.78 -8.09
CA LYS A 45 -12.40 3.08 -8.22
C LYS A 45 -13.01 2.31 -9.40
N LYS A 46 -12.38 2.37 -10.56
CA LYS A 46 -12.83 1.66 -11.77
C LYS A 46 -12.95 0.16 -11.55
N ASP A 47 -11.99 -0.45 -10.86
CA ASP A 47 -11.99 -1.89 -10.58
C ASP A 47 -13.05 -2.28 -9.56
N LEU A 48 -13.19 -1.50 -8.48
CA LEU A 48 -14.21 -1.71 -7.45
C LEU A 48 -15.63 -1.54 -8.01
N ASP A 49 -15.85 -0.55 -8.87
CA ASP A 49 -17.13 -0.36 -9.59
C ASP A 49 -17.43 -1.53 -10.54
N ALA A 50 -16.40 -2.23 -11.01
CA ALA A 50 -16.51 -3.47 -11.79
C ALA A 50 -16.61 -4.74 -10.92
N GLY A 51 -16.69 -4.61 -9.59
CA GLY A 51 -16.79 -5.74 -8.65
C GLY A 51 -15.51 -6.54 -8.49
N LYS A 52 -14.35 -5.93 -8.76
CA LYS A 52 -13.02 -6.54 -8.63
C LYS A 52 -12.21 -5.90 -7.51
N LEU A 53 -11.47 -6.72 -6.78
CA LEU A 53 -10.40 -6.24 -5.92
C LEU A 53 -9.28 -5.64 -6.79
N SER A 54 -8.62 -4.62 -6.27
CA SER A 54 -7.61 -3.86 -7.00
C SER A 54 -6.40 -3.57 -6.14
N GLN A 55 -5.23 -3.65 -6.75
CA GLN A 55 -3.96 -3.25 -6.19
C GLN A 55 -3.18 -2.45 -7.25
N VAL A 56 -2.75 -1.26 -6.87
CA VAL A 56 -1.89 -0.41 -7.70
C VAL A 56 -0.54 -0.25 -7.00
N MET A 57 0.50 -0.83 -7.59
CA MET A 57 1.89 -0.62 -7.17
C MET A 57 2.39 0.72 -7.70
N ILE A 58 3.00 1.52 -6.82
CA ILE A 58 3.65 2.79 -7.11
C ILE A 58 5.13 2.60 -6.76
N HIS A 59 5.97 2.47 -7.78
CA HIS A 59 7.41 2.26 -7.64
C HIS A 59 8.16 3.60 -7.73
N VAL A 60 9.14 3.84 -6.87
CA VAL A 60 9.99 5.05 -6.93
C VAL A 60 11.27 4.75 -7.70
N VAL A 61 11.38 5.26 -8.93
CA VAL A 61 12.39 4.80 -9.91
C VAL A 61 13.84 5.27 -9.66
N ASP A 62 14.03 6.40 -8.98
CA ASP A 62 15.32 7.08 -8.77
C ASP A 62 15.63 7.30 -7.27
N ALA A 63 15.04 6.44 -6.44
CA ALA A 63 15.39 6.29 -5.03
C ALA A 63 16.76 5.62 -4.85
N GLU A 64 17.39 5.88 -3.71
CA GLU A 64 18.69 5.32 -3.30
C GLU A 64 18.59 3.83 -2.94
N PHE A 65 17.38 3.35 -2.67
CA PHE A 65 17.04 1.97 -2.33
C PHE A 65 15.69 1.61 -2.96
N PRO A 66 15.42 0.31 -3.23
CA PRO A 66 14.11 -0.13 -3.70
C PRO A 66 13.02 0.16 -2.67
N ILE A 67 11.99 0.89 -3.10
CA ILE A 67 10.80 1.16 -2.29
C ILE A 67 9.56 1.14 -3.19
N ASP A 68 8.56 0.38 -2.75
CA ASP A 68 7.28 0.25 -3.42
C ASP A 68 6.15 0.61 -2.46
N PHE A 69 5.18 1.34 -2.98
CA PHE A 69 3.92 1.61 -2.30
C PHE A 69 2.78 0.89 -3.02
N TYR A 70 1.79 0.42 -2.28
CA TYR A 70 0.66 -0.30 -2.82
C TYR A 70 -0.61 0.37 -2.30
N LEU A 71 -1.35 1.00 -3.20
CA LEU A 71 -2.70 1.43 -2.90
C LEU A 71 -3.63 0.28 -3.25
N GLU A 72 -4.34 -0.27 -2.28
CA GLU A 72 -5.05 -1.54 -2.44
C GLU A 72 -6.40 -1.56 -1.75
N SER A 73 -7.33 -2.31 -2.35
CA SER A 73 -8.64 -2.57 -1.76
C SER A 73 -8.53 -3.77 -0.83
N ASP A 74 -8.80 -3.57 0.45
CA ASP A 74 -8.81 -4.62 1.47
C ASP A 74 -10.05 -4.50 2.36
N ILE A 75 -10.38 -5.55 3.09
CA ILE A 75 -11.44 -5.55 4.09
C ILE A 75 -10.91 -5.21 5.49
N ILE A 76 -9.61 -5.40 5.72
CA ILE A 76 -8.92 -5.07 6.98
C ILE A 76 -7.48 -4.64 6.74
N ASN A 77 -6.83 -4.14 7.80
CA ASN A 77 -5.43 -3.74 7.76
C ASN A 77 -4.49 -4.96 7.74
N LEU A 78 -4.55 -5.77 6.69
CA LEU A 78 -3.67 -6.91 6.49
C LEU A 78 -3.11 -6.89 5.08
N PRO A 79 -1.80 -7.00 4.87
CA PRO A 79 -1.30 -7.27 3.53
C PRO A 79 -1.87 -8.58 2.98
N PHE A 80 -2.13 -8.62 1.67
CA PHE A 80 -2.63 -9.82 0.97
C PHE A 80 -1.78 -11.07 1.26
N ASP A 81 -0.47 -10.90 1.51
CA ASP A 81 0.47 -11.97 1.85
C ASP A 81 0.15 -12.68 3.19
N ASP A 82 -0.56 -12.02 4.11
CA ASP A 82 -0.88 -12.53 5.46
C ASP A 82 -2.36 -12.93 5.65
N ALA A 83 -3.18 -12.85 4.59
CA ALA A 83 -4.62 -13.13 4.64
C ALA A 83 -4.97 -14.53 5.23
N LYS A 84 -4.04 -15.50 5.15
CA LYS A 84 -4.22 -16.85 5.73
C LYS A 84 -4.28 -16.89 7.27
N LYS A 85 -3.79 -15.87 7.98
CA LYS A 85 -3.62 -15.90 9.44
C LYS A 85 -4.80 -15.36 10.25
N VAL A 86 -5.76 -14.68 9.62
CA VAL A 86 -6.74 -13.83 10.34
C VAL A 86 -8.21 -14.20 10.07
N ILE A 87 -8.44 -15.34 9.41
CA ILE A 87 -9.79 -15.88 9.14
C ILE A 87 -10.63 -16.09 10.40
N HIS A 88 -10.01 -16.24 11.57
CA HIS A 88 -10.71 -16.53 12.84
C HIS A 88 -11.34 -15.31 13.53
N PHE A 89 -11.18 -14.09 12.98
CA PHE A 89 -11.63 -12.86 13.63
C PHE A 89 -13.02 -12.37 13.18
N PHE A 90 -13.65 -13.04 12.22
CA PHE A 90 -14.94 -12.61 11.64
C PHE A 90 -16.01 -13.69 11.82
N GLU A 91 -17.25 -13.26 12.02
CA GLU A 91 -18.40 -14.16 12.02
C GLU A 91 -18.58 -14.77 10.62
N ASP A 92 -18.86 -16.08 10.57
CA ASP A 92 -19.08 -16.79 9.32
C ASP A 92 -20.19 -16.10 8.50
N ASN A 93 -19.86 -15.72 7.26
CA ASN A 93 -20.73 -15.06 6.26
C ASN A 93 -21.11 -13.59 6.52
N GLN A 94 -20.39 -12.86 7.39
CA GLN A 94 -20.57 -11.41 7.47
C GLN A 94 -20.05 -10.72 6.20
N GLU A 95 -20.90 -9.92 5.55
CA GLU A 95 -20.48 -9.00 4.49
C GLU A 95 -19.82 -7.76 5.10
N VAL A 96 -18.66 -7.39 4.57
CA VAL A 96 -17.91 -6.20 4.97
C VAL A 96 -17.63 -5.32 3.75
N GLU A 97 -17.61 -4.01 3.96
CA GLU A 97 -17.21 -3.07 2.91
C GLU A 97 -15.69 -3.12 2.72
N THR A 98 -15.26 -3.15 1.46
CA THR A 98 -13.88 -2.92 1.07
C THR A 98 -13.48 -1.48 1.37
N LYS A 99 -12.31 -1.31 1.95
CA LYS A 99 -11.63 -0.06 2.26
C LYS A 99 -10.38 0.06 1.40
N VAL A 100 -9.74 1.22 1.45
CA VAL A 100 -8.48 1.51 0.77
C VAL A 100 -7.36 1.63 1.79
N TYR A 101 -6.30 0.85 1.56
CA TYR A 101 -5.09 0.85 2.36
C TYR A 101 -3.88 1.26 1.52
N LEU A 102 -2.88 1.83 2.19
CA LEU A 102 -1.57 2.12 1.63
C LEU A 102 -0.54 1.25 2.34
N SER A 103 0.02 0.30 1.62
CA SER A 103 1.12 -0.55 2.09
C SER A 103 2.45 -0.05 1.54
N THR A 104 3.48 0.01 2.36
CA THR A 104 4.87 0.32 1.96
C THR A 104 5.74 -0.91 2.13
N ARG A 105 6.53 -1.26 1.11
CA ARG A 105 7.56 -2.29 1.17
C ARG A 105 8.92 -1.67 0.92
N CYS A 106 9.81 -1.78 1.91
CA CYS A 106 11.17 -1.24 1.82
C CYS A 106 12.06 -1.90 2.87
N ASP A 107 13.22 -2.41 2.45
CA ASP A 107 14.21 -3.07 3.32
C ASP A 107 14.79 -2.15 4.41
N GLU A 108 14.79 -0.85 4.13
CA GLU A 108 15.35 0.19 5.00
C GLU A 108 14.30 0.78 5.96
N LEU A 109 13.02 0.45 5.81
CA LEU A 109 11.94 1.10 6.55
C LEU A 109 11.94 0.76 8.04
N ASN A 110 11.91 -0.52 8.38
CA ASN A 110 11.87 -1.04 9.75
C ASN A 110 12.21 -2.53 9.76
N ALA A 111 12.19 -3.17 10.94
CA ALA A 111 12.52 -4.60 11.08
C ALA A 111 11.59 -5.53 10.27
N SER A 112 10.33 -5.17 10.07
CA SER A 112 9.38 -5.93 9.24
C SER A 112 9.47 -5.59 7.75
N LYS A 113 10.25 -4.57 7.37
CA LYS A 113 10.38 -4.08 5.99
C LYS A 113 9.06 -3.65 5.36
N PHE A 114 8.08 -3.35 6.21
CA PHE A 114 6.68 -3.20 5.86
C PHE A 114 5.97 -2.23 6.80
N HIS A 115 5.06 -1.43 6.25
CA HIS A 115 4.15 -0.56 6.99
C HIS A 115 2.83 -0.44 6.23
N ILE A 116 1.69 -0.39 6.92
CA ILE A 116 0.38 -0.31 6.28
C ILE A 116 -0.53 0.67 7.02
N ASP A 117 -1.17 1.54 6.25
CA ASP A 117 -2.08 2.58 6.76
C ASP A 117 -3.45 2.50 6.10
N HIS A 118 -4.48 2.75 6.89
CA HIS A 118 -5.83 2.95 6.38
C HIS A 118 -5.99 4.35 5.76
N ILE A 119 -6.48 4.41 4.52
CA ILE A 119 -6.64 5.67 3.77
C ILE A 119 -8.12 6.08 3.67
N SER A 120 -9.01 5.17 3.30
CA SER A 120 -10.43 5.49 3.09
C SER A 120 -11.36 4.29 3.30
N ASP A 121 -12.56 4.54 3.80
CA ASP A 121 -13.65 3.56 3.83
C ASP A 121 -14.40 3.43 2.48
N GLY A 122 -13.91 4.10 1.43
CA GLY A 122 -14.52 4.12 0.10
C GLY A 122 -13.64 4.86 -0.91
N ASP A 123 -14.23 5.75 -1.71
CA ASP A 123 -13.47 6.58 -2.64
C ASP A 123 -12.41 7.42 -1.90
N VAL A 124 -11.25 7.62 -2.52
CA VAL A 124 -10.18 8.47 -1.97
C VAL A 124 -10.49 9.92 -2.29
N THR A 125 -10.77 10.72 -1.26
CA THR A 125 -10.94 12.17 -1.39
C THR A 125 -9.59 12.87 -1.56
N GLU A 126 -9.59 14.13 -2.00
CA GLU A 126 -8.36 14.92 -2.13
C GLU A 126 -7.59 15.02 -0.80
N ALA A 127 -8.28 15.15 0.34
CA ALA A 127 -7.63 15.21 1.65
C ALA A 127 -6.96 13.87 2.01
N GLN A 128 -7.60 12.75 1.67
CA GLN A 128 -7.03 11.42 1.88
C GLN A 128 -5.89 11.13 0.91
N ALA A 129 -5.95 11.64 -0.33
CA ALA A 129 -4.86 11.57 -1.29
C ALA A 129 -3.62 12.32 -0.78
N LYS A 130 -3.81 13.52 -0.21
CA LYS A 130 -2.73 14.28 0.45
C LYS A 130 -2.15 13.52 1.64
N ASN A 131 -3.00 12.89 2.46
CA ASN A 131 -2.54 12.07 3.56
C ASN A 131 -1.72 10.86 3.09
N ALA A 132 -2.19 10.16 2.05
CA ALA A 132 -1.46 9.04 1.46
C ALA A 132 -0.09 9.47 0.92
N MET A 133 -0.01 10.60 0.21
CA MET A 133 1.25 11.16 -0.27
C MET A 133 2.21 11.53 0.88
N ALA A 134 1.69 12.17 1.94
CA ALA A 134 2.48 12.50 3.11
C ALA A 134 3.05 11.25 3.81
N ILE A 135 2.27 10.16 3.88
CA ILE A 135 2.73 8.86 4.38
C ILE A 135 3.82 8.29 3.48
N MET A 136 3.63 8.29 2.15
CA MET A 136 4.64 7.79 1.21
C MET A 136 5.96 8.52 1.40
N ARG A 137 5.92 9.85 1.45
CA ARG A 137 7.08 10.70 1.68
C ARG A 137 7.74 10.40 3.03
N GLY A 138 6.96 10.34 4.11
CA GLY A 138 7.49 10.07 5.45
C GLY A 138 8.16 8.70 5.59
N ASN A 139 7.59 7.67 4.94
CA ASN A 139 8.18 6.34 4.92
C ASN A 139 9.47 6.30 4.09
N TYR A 140 9.53 7.04 2.98
CA TYR A 140 10.76 7.20 2.21
C TYR A 140 11.85 7.94 3.02
N GLU A 141 11.52 9.07 3.64
CA GLU A 141 12.46 9.83 4.49
C GLU A 141 12.98 8.97 5.66
N THR A 142 12.10 8.22 6.32
CA THR A 142 12.47 7.28 7.40
C THR A 142 13.42 6.20 6.90
N SER A 143 13.14 5.64 5.73
CA SER A 143 13.98 4.61 5.10
C SER A 143 15.37 5.16 4.76
N LEU A 144 15.44 6.39 4.23
CA LEU A 144 16.69 7.07 3.92
C LEU A 144 17.53 7.33 5.18
N GLU A 145 16.90 7.79 6.27
CA GLU A 145 17.59 7.96 7.54
C GLU A 145 18.16 6.65 8.08
N ASN A 146 17.40 5.56 8.01
CA ASN A 146 17.83 4.25 8.50
C ASN A 146 18.99 3.69 7.68
N MET A 147 18.94 3.82 6.35
CA MET A 147 20.04 3.44 5.46
C MET A 147 21.33 4.18 5.85
N ASN A 148 21.25 5.51 6.02
CA ASN A 148 22.42 6.33 6.39
C ASN A 148 23.00 5.93 7.75
N LYS A 149 22.16 5.65 8.76
CA LYS A 149 22.60 5.19 10.09
C LYS A 149 23.29 3.83 10.03
N LYS A 150 22.81 2.91 9.19
CA LYS A 150 23.47 1.60 8.96
C LYS A 150 24.85 1.79 8.33
N ASP A 151 24.94 2.63 7.30
CA ASP A 151 26.20 2.92 6.62
C ASP A 151 27.26 3.55 7.54
N GLU A 152 26.84 4.43 8.46
CA GLU A 152 27.72 5.02 9.48
C GLU A 152 28.22 3.97 10.48
N ALA A 153 27.32 3.14 11.01
CA ALA A 153 27.67 2.08 11.96
C ALA A 153 28.64 1.06 11.34
N GLU A 154 28.47 0.71 10.06
CA GLU A 154 29.37 -0.19 9.35
C GLU A 154 30.76 0.39 9.08
N LYS A 155 30.87 1.72 8.97
CA LYS A 155 32.15 2.43 8.82
C LYS A 155 32.89 2.52 10.15
N GLU A 156 32.20 2.75 11.26
CA GLU A 156 32.80 2.81 12.60
C GLU A 156 33.25 1.43 13.12
N ALA A 157 32.65 0.35 12.63
CA ALA A 157 33.00 -1.02 13.01
C ALA A 157 34.23 -1.60 12.26
N LYS A 158 34.82 -0.86 11.31
CA LYS A 158 35.98 -1.26 10.50
C LYS A 158 37.25 -0.51 10.92
#